data_AF-A0A7Y4VH73-F1
#
_entry.id   AF-A0A7Y4VH73-F1
#
_cell.length_a   1.000
_cell.length_b   1.000
_cell.length_c   1.000
_cell.angle_alpha   90.00
_cell.angle_beta   90.00
_cell.angle_gamma   90.00
#
_symmetry.space_group_name_H-M   'P 1'
#
loop_
_entity.id
_entity.type
_entity.pdbx_description
1 polymer ?
#
loop_
_entity_poly.entity_id
_entity_poly.type
_entity_poly.pdbx_seq_one_letter_code
_entity_poly.pdbx_strand_id
1 'polypeptide(L)'
;MTDNTSTRPAVASITQAEIEDGKMMAILAYIFFLVPLLAARDKKFAMYHTEQAIALWIAFILIYIVITILTIIVNQISSTLGCVVSILGILPWLAYVVLWIMGLMNAIGGKIKELPLIGAWGAKLNLVK
;
A
#
# COMPACT_ATOMS: atom_id res chain seq x y z
N MET A 1 -15.00 10.83 -1.98
CA MET A 1 -14.02 10.19 -1.07
C MET A 1 -14.83 9.28 -0.17
N THR A 2 -14.94 8.00 -0.52
CA THR A 2 -15.70 7.02 0.26
C THR A 2 -14.77 6.45 1.31
N ASP A 3 -14.96 6.83 2.56
CA ASP A 3 -14.29 6.23 3.70
C ASP A 3 -14.75 4.76 3.83
N ASN A 4 -13.86 3.80 3.57
CA ASN A 4 -14.18 2.37 3.63
C ASN A 4 -14.61 1.90 5.02
N THR A 5 -14.41 2.71 6.07
CA THR A 5 -14.94 2.41 7.40
C THR A 5 -16.46 2.43 7.42
N SER A 6 -17.11 3.18 6.51
CA SER A 6 -18.58 3.23 6.40
C SER A 6 -19.18 1.97 5.77
N THR A 7 -18.39 1.17 5.05
CA THR A 7 -18.85 -0.03 4.34
C THR A 7 -18.37 -1.35 4.98
N ARG A 8 -17.50 -1.28 5.99
CA ARG A 8 -16.88 -2.45 6.63
C ARG A 8 -17.06 -2.41 8.16
N PRO A 9 -18.11 -3.05 8.70
CA PRO A 9 -18.39 -3.05 10.14
C PRO A 9 -17.23 -3.58 11.01
N ALA A 10 -16.49 -4.58 10.51
CA ALA A 10 -15.32 -5.15 11.19
C ALA A 10 -14.16 -4.16 11.34
N VAL A 11 -14.01 -3.22 10.40
CA VAL A 11 -12.98 -2.16 10.47
C VAL A 11 -13.45 -1.03 11.39
N ALA A 12 -14.73 -0.66 11.31
CA ALA A 12 -15.32 0.38 12.16
C ALA A 12 -15.38 0.02 13.66
N SER A 13 -15.35 -1.27 13.98
CA SER A 13 -15.43 -1.78 15.36
C SER A 13 -14.06 -2.07 15.99
N ILE A 14 -12.94 -1.77 15.31
CA ILE A 14 -11.60 -2.00 15.86
C ILE A 14 -11.40 -1.12 17.10
N THR A 15 -11.14 -1.77 18.23
CA THR A 15 -10.95 -1.16 19.54
C THR A 15 -9.50 -0.74 19.79
N GLN A 16 -9.29 0.12 20.79
CA GLN A 16 -7.95 0.50 21.23
C GLN A 16 -7.08 -0.70 21.64
N ALA A 17 -7.68 -1.71 22.29
CA ALA A 17 -6.99 -2.94 22.67
C ALA A 17 -6.53 -3.75 21.44
N GLU A 18 -7.37 -3.86 20.41
CA GLU A 18 -7.01 -4.54 19.14
C GLU A 18 -5.93 -3.76 18.37
N ILE A 19 -5.92 -2.43 18.46
CA ILE A 19 -4.86 -1.58 17.89
C ILE A 19 -3.53 -1.89 18.57
N GLU A 20 -3.50 -1.88 19.90
CA GLU A 20 -2.28 -2.13 20.69
C GLU A 20 -1.72 -3.52 20.43
N ASP A 21 -2.56 -4.55 20.43
CA ASP A 21 -2.15 -5.94 20.18
C ASP A 21 -1.67 -6.17 18.72
N GLY A 22 -2.29 -5.49 17.74
CA GLY A 22 -1.94 -5.58 16.33
C GLY A 22 -0.80 -4.68 15.87
N LYS A 23 -0.37 -3.72 16.70
CA LYS A 23 0.46 -2.59 16.27
C LYS A 23 1.79 -2.99 15.63
N MET A 24 2.53 -3.88 16.28
CA MET A 24 3.83 -4.33 15.76
C MET A 24 3.67 -4.99 14.39
N MET A 25 2.65 -5.84 14.24
CA MET A 25 2.36 -6.54 13.00
C MET A 25 1.87 -5.60 11.89
N ALA A 26 1.12 -4.55 12.25
CA ALA A 26 0.72 -3.48 11.33
C ALA A 26 1.94 -2.69 10.79
N ILE A 27 2.93 -2.40 11.64
CA ILE A 27 4.18 -1.75 11.22
C ILE A 27 4.96 -2.66 10.27
N LEU A 28 5.11 -3.94 10.66
CA LEU A 28 5.80 -4.95 9.84
C LEU A 28 5.12 -5.15 8.48
N ALA A 29 3.82 -4.91 8.35
CA ALA A 29 3.10 -5.00 7.09
C ALA A 29 3.74 -4.14 5.98
N TYR A 30 4.23 -2.95 6.32
CA TYR A 30 4.85 -2.03 5.34
C TYR A 30 6.29 -2.43 5.00
N ILE A 31 6.99 -3.15 5.87
CA ILE A 31 8.33 -3.65 5.58
C ILE A 31 8.24 -4.94 4.76
N PHE A 32 7.40 -5.88 5.22
CA PHE A 32 7.17 -7.16 4.56
C PHE A 32 5.76 -7.66 4.87
N PHE A 33 4.81 -7.36 3.98
CA PHE A 33 3.38 -7.66 4.16
C PHE A 33 3.05 -9.15 4.34
N LEU A 34 3.96 -10.06 3.98
CA LEU A 34 3.80 -11.50 4.22
C LEU A 34 3.86 -11.86 5.71
N VAL A 35 4.64 -11.13 6.53
CA VAL A 35 4.77 -11.45 7.97
C VAL A 35 3.41 -11.42 8.66
N PRO A 36 2.67 -10.30 8.69
CA PRO A 36 1.36 -10.27 9.33
C PRO A 36 0.35 -11.20 8.63
N LEU A 37 0.42 -11.33 7.30
CA LEU A 37 -0.46 -12.20 6.53
C LEU A 37 -0.37 -13.67 6.94
N LEU A 38 0.78 -14.12 7.44
CA LEU A 38 0.99 -15.50 7.89
C LEU A 38 0.89 -15.63 9.42
N ALA A 39 1.35 -14.62 10.17
CA ALA A 39 1.55 -14.71 11.61
C ALA A 39 0.50 -13.98 12.46
N ALA A 40 -0.38 -13.16 11.87
CA ALA A 40 -1.29 -12.29 12.62
C ALA A 40 -2.67 -12.11 11.94
N ARG A 41 -3.19 -13.18 11.30
CA ARG A 41 -4.47 -13.13 10.56
C ARG A 41 -5.69 -12.87 11.42
N ASP A 42 -5.59 -13.15 12.71
CA ASP A 42 -6.58 -12.87 13.74
C ASP A 42 -6.57 -11.39 14.18
N LYS A 43 -5.50 -10.65 13.90
CA LYS A 43 -5.34 -9.25 14.31
C LYS A 43 -5.89 -8.29 13.27
N LYS A 44 -7.11 -7.81 13.49
CA LYS A 44 -7.82 -6.90 12.57
C LYS A 44 -7.00 -5.65 12.19
N PHE A 45 -6.37 -4.99 13.16
CA PHE A 45 -5.55 -3.80 12.90
C PHE A 45 -4.33 -4.12 12.02
N ALA A 46 -3.66 -5.25 12.27
CA ALA A 46 -2.56 -5.71 11.42
C ALA A 46 -3.04 -6.05 10.00
N MET A 47 -4.19 -6.72 9.87
CA MET A 47 -4.77 -7.07 8.58
C MET A 47 -5.19 -5.84 7.77
N TYR A 48 -5.72 -4.79 8.41
CA TYR A 48 -6.02 -3.53 7.74
C TYR A 48 -4.76 -2.92 7.08
N HIS A 49 -3.67 -2.80 7.83
CA HIS A 49 -2.42 -2.27 7.28
C HIS A 49 -1.75 -3.23 6.28
N THR A 50 -1.99 -4.53 6.41
CA THR A 50 -1.58 -5.54 5.42
C THR A 50 -2.31 -5.35 4.09
N GLU A 51 -3.61 -5.10 4.10
CA GLU A 51 -4.39 -4.78 2.89
C GLU A 51 -3.85 -3.53 2.18
N GLN A 52 -3.58 -2.47 2.95
CA GLN A 52 -3.02 -1.21 2.43
C GLN A 52 -1.61 -1.42 1.85
N ALA A 53 -0.76 -2.16 2.55
CA ALA A 53 0.60 -2.48 2.10
C ALA A 53 0.60 -3.32 0.82
N ILE A 54 -0.26 -4.34 0.73
CA ILE A 54 -0.42 -5.16 -0.48
C ILE A 54 -0.89 -4.30 -1.66
N ALA A 55 -1.92 -3.47 -1.47
CA ALA A 55 -2.43 -2.60 -2.53
C ALA A 55 -1.36 -1.63 -3.05
N LEU A 56 -0.59 -1.03 -2.13
CA LEU A 56 0.53 -0.15 -2.47
C LEU A 56 1.62 -0.89 -3.26
N TRP A 57 1.97 -2.11 -2.85
CA TRP A 57 2.95 -2.94 -3.53
C TRP A 57 2.51 -3.36 -4.93
N ILE A 58 1.25 -3.80 -5.08
CA ILE A 58 0.68 -4.17 -6.39
C ILE A 58 0.66 -2.96 -7.32
N ALA A 59 0.19 -1.80 -6.85
CA ALA A 59 0.18 -0.58 -7.65
C ALA A 59 1.58 -0.18 -8.13
N PHE A 60 2.59 -0.31 -7.26
CA PHE A 60 3.99 -0.04 -7.63
C PHE A 60 4.50 -0.97 -8.71
N ILE A 61 4.29 -2.29 -8.58
CA ILE A 61 4.70 -3.28 -9.58
C ILE A 61 4.05 -2.98 -10.93
N LEU A 62 2.75 -2.70 -10.96
CA LEU A 62 2.03 -2.41 -12.21
C LEU A 62 2.60 -1.17 -12.91
N ILE A 63 2.82 -0.09 -12.17
CA ILE A 63 3.41 1.15 -12.72
C ILE A 63 4.84 0.91 -13.20
N TYR A 64 5.64 0.16 -12.43
CA TYR A 64 7.02 -0.19 -12.79
C TYR A 64 7.08 -0.99 -14.10
N ILE A 65 6.22 -1.98 -14.28
CA ILE A 65 6.13 -2.77 -15.52
C ILE A 65 5.77 -1.87 -16.70
N VAL A 66 4.77 -0.99 -16.54
CA VAL A 66 4.34 -0.05 -17.60
C VAL A 66 5.49 0.87 -18.01
N ILE A 67 6.19 1.48 -17.06
CA ILE A 67 7.34 2.36 -17.36
C ILE A 67 8.45 1.57 -18.05
N THR A 68 8.75 0.36 -17.58
CA THR A 68 9.82 -0.47 -18.16
C THR A 68 9.52 -0.81 -19.62
N ILE A 69 8.29 -1.24 -19.92
CA ILE A 69 7.86 -1.55 -21.29
C ILE A 69 7.92 -0.30 -22.17
N LEU A 70 7.41 0.84 -21.69
CA LEU A 70 7.46 2.11 -22.41
C LEU A 70 8.90 2.55 -22.70
N THR A 71 9.79 2.47 -21.72
CA THR A 71 11.21 2.79 -21.89
C THR A 71 11.87 1.89 -22.93
N ILE A 72 11.61 0.58 -22.91
CA ILE A 72 12.16 -0.37 -23.90
C ILE A 72 11.70 0.02 -25.31
N ILE A 73 10.41 0.25 -25.52
CA ILE A 73 9.84 0.61 -26.83
C ILE A 73 10.41 1.93 -27.34
N VAL A 74 10.42 2.97 -26.49
CA VAL A 74 10.90 4.31 -26.88
C VAL A 74 12.39 4.29 -27.18
N ASN A 75 13.20 3.52 -26.45
CA ASN A 75 14.63 3.36 -26.72
C ASN A 75 14.91 2.75 -28.10
N GLN A 76 14.03 1.89 -28.64
CA GLN A 76 14.20 1.36 -29.99
C GLN A 76 13.99 2.43 -31.08
N ILE A 77 13.23 3.48 -30.78
CA ILE A 77 12.93 4.57 -31.72
C ILE A 77 14.00 5.67 -31.61
N SER A 78 14.31 6.08 -30.38
CA SER A 78 15.29 7.12 -30.09
C SER A 78 15.86 6.94 -28.69
N SER A 79 17.17 6.72 -28.61
CA SER A 79 17.89 6.61 -27.34
C SER A 79 17.77 7.88 -26.49
N THR A 80 17.70 9.07 -27.10
CA THR A 80 17.53 10.34 -26.38
C THR A 80 16.16 10.42 -25.70
N LEU A 81 15.10 10.01 -26.39
CA LEU A 81 13.75 10.00 -25.82
C LEU A 81 13.61 8.97 -24.71
N GLY A 82 14.22 7.79 -24.85
CA GLY A 82 14.13 6.78 -23.79
C GLY A 82 14.91 7.17 -22.52
N CYS A 83 15.99 7.94 -22.63
CA CYS A 83 16.63 8.58 -21.47
C CYS A 83 15.66 9.53 -20.74
N VAL A 84 14.90 10.36 -21.45
CA VAL A 84 13.91 11.27 -20.85
C VAL A 84 12.81 10.48 -20.12
N VAL A 85 12.25 9.45 -20.75
CA VAL A 85 11.23 8.59 -20.13
C VAL A 85 11.77 7.90 -18.87
N SER A 86 13.02 7.46 -18.90
CA SER A 86 13.67 6.82 -17.74
C SER A 86 13.80 7.78 -16.55
N ILE A 87 14.14 9.05 -16.79
CA ILE A 87 14.22 10.07 -15.74
C ILE A 87 12.82 10.35 -15.16
N LEU A 88 11.79 10.44 -16.01
CA LEU A 88 10.41 10.62 -15.56
C LEU A 88 9.90 9.44 -14.73
N GLY A 89 10.47 8.25 -14.90
CA GLY A 89 10.19 7.06 -14.09
C GLY A 89 10.50 7.21 -12.60
N ILE A 90 11.25 8.25 -12.20
CA ILE A 90 11.50 8.58 -10.79
C ILE A 90 10.21 9.08 -10.09
N LEU A 91 9.29 9.72 -10.81
CA LEU A 91 8.11 10.34 -10.19
C LEU A 91 7.21 9.32 -9.48
N PRO A 92 6.84 8.17 -10.08
CA PRO A 92 6.02 7.19 -9.38
C PRO A 92 6.75 6.51 -8.23
N TRP A 93 8.08 6.40 -8.28
CA TRP A 93 8.87 5.91 -7.15
C TRP A 93 8.78 6.87 -5.96
N LEU A 94 8.89 8.18 -6.19
CA LEU A 94 8.70 9.19 -5.15
C LEU A 94 7.28 9.14 -4.58
N ALA A 95 6.26 9.03 -5.43
CA ALA A 95 4.87 8.89 -4.99
C ALA A 95 4.68 7.63 -4.12
N TYR A 96 5.26 6.50 -4.52
CA TYR A 96 5.25 5.26 -3.73
C TYR A 96 5.87 5.46 -2.35
N VAL A 97 7.06 6.07 -2.27
CA VAL A 97 7.75 6.33 -1.00
C VAL A 97 6.90 7.23 -0.09
N VAL A 98 6.28 8.28 -0.64
CA VAL A 98 5.40 9.17 0.13
C VAL A 98 4.18 8.42 0.68
N LEU A 99 3.51 7.61 -0.15
CA LEU A 99 2.38 6.77 0.28
C LEU A 99 2.81 5.73 1.33
N TRP A 100 3.99 5.13 1.14
CA TRP A 100 4.56 4.15 2.06
C TRP A 100 4.82 4.76 3.45
N ILE A 101 5.46 5.93 3.50
CA ILE A 101 5.70 6.67 4.75
C ILE A 101 4.38 7.04 5.42
N MET A 102 3.39 7.54 4.67
CA MET A 102 2.07 7.87 5.24
C MET A 102 1.39 6.63 5.85
N GLY A 103 1.48 5.48 5.18
CA GLY A 103 0.92 4.23 5.67
C GLY A 103 1.60 3.75 6.95
N LEU A 104 2.93 3.82 6.96
CA LEU A 104 3.75 3.50 8.12
C LEU A 104 3.45 4.42 9.30
N MET A 105 3.34 5.73 9.07
CA MET A 105 2.96 6.70 10.11
C MET A 105 1.55 6.45 10.66
N ASN A 106 0.61 6.03 9.81
CA ASN A 106 -0.72 5.63 10.25
C ASN A 106 -0.65 4.38 11.14
N ALA A 107 0.13 3.37 10.78
CA ALA A 107 0.32 2.17 11.60
C ALA A 107 0.98 2.49 12.96
N ILE A 108 2.04 3.28 12.97
CA ILE A 108 2.72 3.75 14.20
C ILE A 108 1.75 4.58 15.06
N GLY A 109 0.92 5.40 14.43
CA GLY A 109 -0.07 6.24 15.10
C GLY A 109 -1.33 5.51 15.56
N GLY A 110 -1.50 4.22 15.28
CA GLY A 110 -2.73 3.49 15.59
C GLY A 110 -3.94 3.97 14.78
N LYS A 111 -3.71 4.56 13.60
CA LYS A 111 -4.75 5.21 12.79
C LYS A 111 -5.20 4.30 11.65
N ILE A 112 -6.50 4.03 11.62
CA ILE A 112 -7.17 3.34 10.51
C ILE A 112 -7.52 4.40 9.47
N LYS A 113 -6.53 4.78 8.67
CA LYS A 113 -6.68 5.78 7.61
C LYS A 113 -6.15 5.25 6.30
N GLU A 114 -7.02 5.30 5.29
CA GLU A 114 -6.69 4.88 3.94
C GLU A 114 -5.60 5.73 3.31
N LEU A 115 -4.77 5.07 2.51
CA LEU A 115 -3.84 5.77 1.64
C LEU A 115 -4.58 6.46 0.49
N PRO A 116 -4.19 7.70 0.13
CA PRO A 116 -4.81 8.38 -1.00
C PRO A 116 -4.57 7.59 -2.29
N LEU A 117 -5.55 7.63 -3.21
CA LEU A 117 -5.59 6.95 -4.52
C LEU A 117 -5.69 5.42 -4.48
N ILE A 118 -5.05 4.76 -3.52
CA ILE A 118 -4.93 3.29 -3.50
C ILE A 118 -5.68 2.59 -2.36
N GLY A 119 -6.10 3.31 -1.32
CA GLY A 119 -6.64 2.69 -0.11
C GLY A 119 -7.92 1.89 -0.31
N ALA A 120 -8.78 2.34 -1.24
CA ALA A 120 -10.00 1.63 -1.62
C ALA A 120 -9.72 0.27 -2.30
N TRP A 121 -8.55 0.10 -2.93
CA TRP A 121 -8.17 -1.17 -3.55
C TRP A 121 -7.74 -2.20 -2.51
N GLY A 122 -7.04 -1.78 -1.45
CA GLY A 122 -6.69 -2.66 -0.34
C GLY A 122 -7.93 -3.25 0.33
N ALA A 123 -8.97 -2.44 0.52
CA ALA A 123 -10.22 -2.88 1.14
C ALA A 123 -10.91 -4.04 0.38
N LYS A 124 -10.68 -4.16 -0.93
CA LYS A 124 -11.25 -5.25 -1.75
C LYS A 124 -10.64 -6.62 -1.45
N LEU A 125 -9.49 -6.67 -0.77
CA LEU A 125 -8.86 -7.92 -0.34
C LEU A 125 -9.60 -8.60 0.82
N ASN A 126 -10.39 -7.83 1.58
CA ASN A 126 -11.25 -8.31 2.66
C ASN A 126 -10.55 -9.28 3.65
N LEU A 127 -9.34 -8.91 4.07
CA LEU A 127 -8.54 -9.62 5.07
C LEU A 127 -9.01 -9.33 6.50
N VAL A 128 -9.56 -8.15 6.76
CA VAL A 128 -10.18 -7.83 8.06
C VAL A 128 -11.52 -8.54 8.19
N LYS A 129 -11.60 -9.47 9.14
CA LYS A 129 -12.78 -10.31 9.42
C LYS A 129 -13.34 -10.02 10.81
#